data_AF-A0A543EBZ9-F1
#
_entry.id   AF-A0A543EBZ9-F1
#
_cell.length_a   1.000
_cell.length_b   1.000
_cell.length_c   1.000
_cell.angle_alpha   90.00
_cell.angle_beta   90.00
_cell.angle_gamma   90.00
#
_symmetry.space_group_name_H-M   'P 1'
#
loop_
_entity.id
_entity.type
_entity.pdbx_description
1 polymer ?
#
loop_
_entity_poly.entity_id
_entity_poly.type
_entity_poly.pdbx_seq_one_letter_code
_entity_poly.pdbx_strand_id
1 'polypeptide(L)'
;MKKTFSVFFCFFLTFFLSQKVELKKVTDSSQTFTGEIGGIPITVELSYTGIVDCDQYQHYVDGWYYYDKYKKKILLTGIYDYYGNLSLYNFGTLQKQKARLLKGLITSLQKVEKTDEIAQKLLPKESIIFDQSALKNNPIPGHFYLGKKVQAATLFTGNAMIYRLNNYLYLPNNKKINTYDFINKAGGNELISYASGENGNRVLLYFEQTSNFNACGQCGASEGEKGYRVLYFTKDWNYKNYEEFLIESCWENIYDVTKTKSKEKQTITYKIGKSEGTPAHTITVDIKNASVVKSK
;
A
#
# COMPACT_ATOMS: atom_id res chain seq x y z
N MET A 1 -52.18 -41.53 -3.02
CA MET A 1 -50.99 -41.29 -2.18
C MET A 1 -50.04 -40.33 -2.89
N LYS A 2 -49.76 -39.21 -2.20
CA LYS A 2 -48.58 -38.32 -2.23
C LYS A 2 -47.98 -37.90 -3.59
N LYS A 3 -48.53 -36.78 -4.05
CA LYS A 3 -47.88 -35.73 -4.86
C LYS A 3 -46.79 -35.02 -4.02
N THR A 4 -45.55 -35.46 -4.05
CA THR A 4 -44.43 -34.74 -3.41
C THR A 4 -43.11 -35.10 -4.08
N PHE A 5 -42.81 -34.58 -5.27
CA PHE A 5 -41.46 -34.72 -5.84
C PHE A 5 -40.99 -33.58 -6.77
N SER A 6 -41.63 -32.40 -6.73
CA SER A 6 -41.19 -31.25 -7.57
C SER A 6 -40.62 -30.07 -6.80
N VAL A 7 -40.46 -30.15 -5.47
CA VAL A 7 -39.95 -29.02 -4.67
C VAL A 7 -38.42 -29.04 -4.48
N PHE A 8 -37.74 -30.14 -4.79
CA PHE A 8 -36.30 -30.26 -4.53
C PHE A 8 -35.38 -29.68 -5.62
N PHE A 9 -35.93 -29.29 -6.78
CA PHE A 9 -35.11 -28.74 -7.88
C PHE A 9 -34.95 -27.21 -7.84
N CYS A 10 -35.73 -26.50 -7.02
CA CYS A 10 -35.62 -25.03 -6.91
C CYS A 10 -34.53 -24.55 -5.94
N PHE A 11 -33.93 -25.43 -5.12
CA PHE A 11 -32.88 -25.04 -4.16
C PHE A 11 -31.45 -25.04 -4.73
N PHE A 12 -31.23 -25.54 -5.96
CA PHE A 12 -29.91 -25.52 -6.60
C PHE A 12 -29.68 -24.32 -7.53
N LEU A 13 -30.70 -23.48 -7.77
CA LEU A 13 -30.61 -22.34 -8.68
C LEU A 13 -30.25 -21.00 -8.02
N THR A 14 -30.07 -20.95 -6.70
CA THR A 14 -29.75 -19.71 -5.97
C THR A 14 -28.25 -19.37 -5.91
N PHE A 15 -27.36 -20.17 -6.51
CA PHE A 15 -25.91 -19.94 -6.44
C PHE A 15 -25.27 -19.24 -7.65
N PHE A 16 -26.04 -18.79 -8.64
CA PHE A 16 -25.53 -17.92 -9.71
C PHE A 16 -25.79 -16.43 -9.44
N LEU A 17 -25.70 -16.00 -8.19
CA LEU A 17 -25.49 -14.58 -7.89
C LEU A 17 -24.09 -14.21 -8.36
N SER A 18 -23.98 -13.76 -9.62
CA SER A 18 -22.77 -13.18 -10.19
C SER A 18 -22.19 -12.19 -9.19
N GLN A 19 -21.03 -12.51 -8.63
CA GLN A 19 -20.35 -11.65 -7.66
C GLN A 19 -20.21 -10.24 -8.24
N LYS A 20 -20.79 -9.26 -7.54
CA LYS A 20 -20.67 -7.85 -7.90
C LYS A 20 -19.22 -7.40 -7.66
N VAL A 21 -18.73 -6.47 -8.48
CA VAL A 21 -17.43 -5.84 -8.22
C VAL A 21 -17.53 -5.05 -6.92
N GLU A 22 -16.62 -5.31 -5.99
CA GLU A 22 -16.53 -4.62 -4.70
C GLU A 22 -15.10 -4.19 -4.41
N LEU A 23 -14.93 -3.03 -3.77
CA LEU A 23 -13.66 -2.57 -3.24
C LEU A 23 -13.71 -2.62 -1.72
N LYS A 24 -12.82 -3.40 -1.10
CA LYS A 24 -12.65 -3.43 0.36
C LYS A 24 -11.30 -2.85 0.74
N LYS A 25 -11.32 -1.76 1.49
CA LYS A 25 -10.13 -1.11 2.06
C LYS A 25 -9.70 -1.88 3.30
N VAL A 26 -8.43 -2.27 3.38
CA VAL A 26 -7.85 -2.94 4.54
C VAL A 26 -6.51 -2.29 4.82
N THR A 27 -6.39 -1.67 5.99
CA THR A 27 -5.11 -1.14 6.46
C THR A 27 -4.41 -2.20 7.29
N ASP A 28 -3.33 -2.76 6.77
CA ASP A 28 -2.47 -3.62 7.56
C ASP A 28 -1.54 -2.73 8.39
N SER A 29 -1.55 -2.91 9.69
CA SER A 29 -0.61 -2.27 10.63
C SER A 29 0.40 -3.24 11.21
N SER A 30 0.37 -4.51 10.79
CA SER A 30 1.37 -5.51 11.14
C SER A 30 1.62 -6.46 9.98
N GLN A 31 2.81 -7.06 9.96
CA GLN A 31 3.21 -8.06 8.97
C GLN A 31 4.04 -9.16 9.64
N THR A 32 3.88 -10.38 9.14
CA THR A 32 4.75 -11.51 9.48
C THR A 32 5.62 -11.84 8.27
N PHE A 33 6.92 -11.92 8.49
CA PHE A 33 7.92 -12.30 7.51
C PHE A 33 8.58 -13.60 7.91
N THR A 34 8.99 -14.38 6.92
CA THR A 34 9.89 -15.51 7.10
C THR A 34 11.25 -15.16 6.50
N GLY A 35 12.29 -15.80 7.00
CA GLY A 35 13.65 -15.50 6.58
C GLY A 35 14.66 -16.43 7.22
N GLU A 36 15.92 -16.03 7.20
CA GLU A 36 17.01 -16.74 7.84
C GLU A 36 18.09 -15.81 8.38
N ILE A 37 18.82 -16.29 9.39
CA ILE A 37 20.06 -15.68 9.90
C ILE A 37 21.11 -16.78 9.92
N GLY A 38 22.21 -16.59 9.19
CA GLY A 38 23.28 -17.58 9.09
C GLY A 38 22.80 -18.95 8.58
N GLY A 39 21.81 -18.97 7.68
CA GLY A 39 21.17 -20.19 7.17
C GLY A 39 20.20 -20.86 8.16
N ILE A 40 19.92 -20.25 9.31
CA ILE A 40 18.95 -20.76 10.28
C ILE A 40 17.61 -20.04 10.09
N PRO A 41 16.50 -20.77 9.83
CA PRO A 41 15.19 -20.17 9.63
C PRO A 41 14.69 -19.34 10.82
N ILE A 42 14.13 -18.19 10.50
CA ILE A 42 13.49 -17.27 11.44
C ILE A 42 12.11 -16.83 10.96
N THR A 43 11.28 -16.47 11.94
CA THR A 43 10.01 -15.76 11.73
C THR A 43 10.08 -14.42 12.43
N VAL A 44 9.68 -13.35 11.74
CA VAL A 44 9.64 -11.97 12.26
C VAL A 44 8.20 -11.47 12.21
N GLU A 45 7.68 -10.93 13.31
CA GLU A 45 6.40 -10.21 13.33
C GLU A 45 6.67 -8.76 13.73
N LEU A 46 6.26 -7.81 12.89
CA LEU A 46 6.45 -6.38 13.09
C LEU A 46 5.12 -5.65 12.99
N SER A 47 4.95 -4.64 13.83
CA SER A 47 3.79 -3.77 13.87
C SER A 47 4.20 -2.32 13.77
N TYR A 48 3.50 -1.57 12.93
CA TYR A 48 3.56 -0.11 12.85
C TYR A 48 3.18 0.51 14.20
N THR A 49 3.98 1.50 14.63
CA THR A 49 3.78 2.20 15.90
C THR A 49 3.76 3.72 15.79
N GLY A 50 3.99 4.28 14.60
CA GLY A 50 3.96 5.73 14.36
C GLY A 50 4.78 6.15 13.15
N ILE A 51 4.60 7.40 12.72
CA ILE A 51 5.44 8.06 11.71
C ILE A 51 6.65 8.72 12.37
N VAL A 52 7.71 8.90 11.59
CA VAL A 52 8.84 9.73 11.99
C VAL A 52 8.58 11.16 11.53
N ASP A 53 8.40 12.08 12.48
CA ASP A 53 8.16 13.50 12.20
C ASP A 53 6.91 13.70 11.29
N CYS A 54 6.96 14.63 10.35
CA CYS A 54 5.97 14.87 9.30
C CYS A 54 6.15 13.97 8.06
N ASP A 55 7.04 12.99 8.09
CA ASP A 55 7.35 12.14 6.94
C ASP A 55 6.64 10.78 7.04
N GLN A 56 5.58 10.60 6.23
CA GLN A 56 4.88 9.33 6.08
C GLN A 56 5.67 8.30 5.25
N TYR A 57 6.83 8.64 4.71
CA TYR A 57 7.75 7.65 4.13
C TYR A 57 8.50 6.88 5.22
N GLN A 58 8.46 7.27 6.48
CA GLN A 58 9.27 6.67 7.54
C GLN A 58 8.43 6.32 8.75
N HIS A 59 8.63 5.11 9.25
CA HIS A 59 7.73 4.52 10.22
C HIS A 59 8.48 3.79 11.32
N TYR A 60 8.08 4.05 12.55
CA TYR A 60 8.48 3.26 13.70
C TYR A 60 7.79 1.90 13.69
N VAL A 61 8.56 0.87 14.03
CA VAL A 61 8.03 -0.47 14.23
C VAL A 61 8.49 -1.07 15.54
N ASP A 62 7.62 -1.86 16.14
CA ASP A 62 7.95 -2.76 17.24
C ASP A 62 7.51 -4.16 16.85
N GLY A 63 8.10 -5.17 17.48
CA GLY A 63 7.71 -6.54 17.22
C GLY A 63 8.63 -7.53 17.87
N TRP A 64 8.79 -8.67 17.21
CA TRP A 64 9.67 -9.73 17.66
C TRP A 64 10.13 -10.59 16.49
N TYR A 65 11.21 -11.33 16.69
CA TYR A 65 11.54 -12.48 15.86
C TYR A 65 11.80 -13.71 16.73
N TYR A 66 11.78 -14.88 16.12
CA TYR A 66 12.30 -16.09 16.73
C TYR A 66 12.99 -16.96 15.68
N TYR A 67 13.87 -17.85 16.15
CA TYR A 67 14.32 -19.00 15.37
C TYR A 67 13.26 -20.09 15.40
N ASP A 68 12.87 -20.61 14.23
CA ASP A 68 11.70 -21.48 14.09
C ASP A 68 11.79 -22.76 14.94
N LYS A 69 13.02 -23.26 15.13
CA LYS A 69 13.32 -24.41 15.99
C LYS A 69 12.95 -24.18 17.45
N TYR A 70 13.16 -22.97 17.97
CA TYR A 70 13.03 -22.67 19.40
C TYR A 70 11.75 -21.90 19.74
N LYS A 71 11.21 -21.13 18.79
CA LYS A 71 10.01 -20.29 18.94
C LYS A 71 10.04 -19.31 20.13
N LYS A 72 11.23 -19.04 20.67
CA LYS A 72 11.43 -18.05 21.73
C LYS A 72 11.46 -16.66 21.11
N LYS A 73 10.44 -15.86 21.40
CA LYS A 73 10.32 -14.49 20.91
C LYS A 73 11.43 -13.60 21.49
N ILE A 74 12.10 -12.87 20.62
CA ILE A 74 13.10 -11.87 20.94
C ILE A 74 12.59 -10.54 20.42
N LEU A 75 12.41 -9.58 21.32
CA LEU A 75 11.74 -8.31 21.01
C LEU A 75 12.59 -7.44 20.09
N LEU A 76 11.93 -6.72 19.20
CA LEU A 76 12.55 -5.80 18.25
C LEU A 76 11.88 -4.44 18.33
N THR A 77 12.65 -3.40 18.06
CA THR A 77 12.18 -2.05 17.78
C THR A 77 13.02 -1.49 16.65
N GLY A 78 12.46 -0.61 15.82
CA GLY A 78 13.17 -0.18 14.64
C GLY A 78 12.42 0.85 13.82
N ILE A 79 12.96 1.07 12.64
CA ILE A 79 12.40 1.96 11.62
C ILE A 79 12.46 1.23 10.29
N TYR A 80 11.44 1.46 9.46
CA TYR A 80 11.57 1.23 8.03
C TYR A 80 11.22 2.49 7.25
N ASP A 81 11.79 2.59 6.06
CA ASP A 81 11.47 3.65 5.12
C ASP A 81 10.64 3.14 3.93
N TYR A 82 10.17 4.06 3.11
CA TYR A 82 9.38 3.80 1.92
C TYR A 82 10.14 3.03 0.84
N TYR A 83 11.47 3.07 0.87
CA TYR A 83 12.30 2.25 -0.01
C TYR A 83 12.46 0.83 0.52
N GLY A 84 11.82 0.49 1.64
CA GLY A 84 11.80 -0.84 2.23
C GLY A 84 13.07 -1.20 2.99
N ASN A 85 13.93 -0.24 3.30
CA ASN A 85 15.05 -0.45 4.23
C ASN A 85 14.48 -0.65 5.62
N LEU A 86 14.96 -1.67 6.33
CA LEU A 86 14.41 -2.07 7.62
C LEU A 86 15.54 -2.29 8.62
N SER A 87 15.60 -1.45 9.65
CA SER A 87 16.60 -1.51 10.71
C SER A 87 15.96 -1.85 12.04
N LEU A 88 16.35 -2.98 12.63
CA LEU A 88 15.74 -3.57 13.82
C LEU A 88 16.78 -3.79 14.92
N TYR A 89 16.39 -3.52 16.16
CA TYR A 89 17.28 -3.55 17.33
C TYR A 89 16.62 -4.25 18.51
N ASN A 90 17.42 -5.07 19.19
CA ASN A 90 17.10 -5.63 20.50
C ASN A 90 18.07 -5.08 21.54
N PHE A 91 17.55 -4.52 22.62
CA PHE A 91 18.29 -3.98 23.77
C PHE A 91 18.21 -4.90 25.00
N GLY A 92 17.91 -6.18 24.81
CA GLY A 92 17.83 -7.17 25.88
C GLY A 92 16.81 -6.81 26.96
N THR A 93 17.24 -6.82 28.21
CA THR A 93 16.38 -6.52 29.38
C THR A 93 15.90 -5.08 29.42
N LEU A 94 16.58 -4.16 28.72
CA LEU A 94 16.24 -2.74 28.66
C LEU A 94 15.40 -2.38 27.43
N GLN A 95 14.83 -3.35 26.71
CA GLN A 95 14.09 -3.16 25.46
C GLN A 95 13.11 -1.99 25.52
N LYS A 96 12.19 -1.99 26.49
CA LYS A 96 11.12 -0.98 26.56
C LYS A 96 11.66 0.45 26.76
N GLN A 97 12.67 0.60 27.63
CA GLN A 97 13.26 1.90 27.93
C GLN A 97 14.07 2.44 26.74
N LYS A 98 14.93 1.60 26.16
CA LYS A 98 15.80 1.98 25.05
C LYS A 98 15.04 2.14 23.74
N ALA A 99 13.98 1.37 23.51
CA ALA A 99 13.06 1.59 22.39
C ALA A 99 12.41 2.98 22.45
N ARG A 100 11.88 3.37 23.61
CA ARG A 100 11.31 4.71 23.79
C ARG A 100 12.36 5.80 23.56
N LEU A 101 13.58 5.61 24.06
CA LEU A 101 14.67 6.56 23.86
C LEU A 101 15.08 6.66 22.38
N LEU A 102 15.20 5.53 21.68
CA LEU A 102 15.52 5.48 20.25
C LEU A 102 14.51 6.29 19.44
N LYS A 103 13.21 6.03 19.64
CA LYS A 103 12.13 6.78 18.97
C LYS A 103 12.14 8.26 19.35
N GLY A 104 12.41 8.58 20.62
CA GLY A 104 12.54 9.97 21.07
C GLY A 104 13.75 10.72 20.48
N LEU A 105 14.77 10.00 20.03
CA LEU A 105 15.96 10.61 19.40
C LEU A 105 15.75 10.84 17.90
N ILE A 106 15.04 9.96 17.20
CA ILE A 106 14.90 9.97 15.74
C ILE A 106 13.69 10.82 15.32
N THR A 107 13.78 12.13 15.50
CA THR A 107 12.63 13.03 15.32
C THR A 107 12.64 13.79 13.99
N SER A 108 13.46 13.41 13.02
CA SER A 108 13.56 14.09 11.72
C SER A 108 14.21 13.19 10.67
N LEU A 109 14.00 13.53 9.40
CA LEU A 109 14.54 12.82 8.24
C LEU A 109 16.07 12.58 8.34
N GLN A 110 16.83 13.64 8.66
CA GLN A 110 18.29 13.58 8.81
C GLN A 110 18.75 12.58 9.88
N LYS A 111 17.90 12.34 10.90
CA LYS A 111 18.22 11.39 11.95
C LYS A 111 17.81 9.96 11.58
N VAL A 112 16.85 9.79 10.66
CA VAL A 112 16.52 8.45 10.15
C VAL A 112 17.67 7.85 9.35
N GLU A 113 18.35 8.65 8.53
CA GLU A 113 19.57 8.22 7.84
C GLU A 113 20.68 7.80 8.83
N LYS A 114 20.64 8.32 10.05
CA LYS A 114 21.58 8.00 11.14
C LYS A 114 21.01 7.03 12.16
N THR A 115 19.96 6.29 11.82
CA THR A 115 19.28 5.37 12.75
C THR A 115 20.25 4.37 13.38
N ASP A 116 21.14 3.76 12.59
CA ASP A 116 22.12 2.81 13.13
C ASP A 116 23.12 3.50 14.05
N GLU A 117 23.69 4.65 13.67
CA GLU A 117 24.60 5.41 14.54
C GLU A 117 23.96 5.76 15.89
N ILE A 118 22.69 6.20 15.87
CA ILE A 118 21.92 6.54 17.07
C ILE A 118 21.66 5.27 17.89
N ALA A 119 21.25 4.18 17.26
CA ALA A 119 20.97 2.92 17.92
C ALA A 119 22.22 2.32 18.56
N GLN A 120 23.38 2.32 17.88
CA GLN A 120 24.64 1.81 18.40
C GLN A 120 25.08 2.54 19.69
N LYS A 121 24.83 3.85 19.80
CA LYS A 121 25.06 4.62 21.05
C LYS A 121 24.18 4.15 22.22
N LEU A 122 23.06 3.49 21.92
CA LEU A 122 22.18 2.86 22.91
C LEU A 122 22.59 1.42 23.26
N LEU A 123 23.66 0.91 22.66
CA LEU A 123 24.27 -0.39 22.92
C LEU A 123 23.29 -1.56 22.73
N PRO A 124 22.80 -1.81 21.50
CA PRO A 124 21.94 -2.94 21.23
C PRO A 124 22.69 -4.24 21.51
N LYS A 125 21.96 -5.22 22.05
CA LYS A 125 22.48 -6.58 22.22
C LYS A 125 22.67 -7.25 20.87
N GLU A 126 21.72 -7.01 19.97
CA GLU A 126 21.73 -7.50 18.59
C GLU A 126 20.96 -6.52 17.69
N SER A 127 21.33 -6.48 16.41
CA SER A 127 20.64 -5.71 15.38
C SER A 127 20.50 -6.51 14.09
N ILE A 128 19.45 -6.21 13.33
CA ILE A 128 19.16 -6.81 12.04
C ILE A 128 18.89 -5.66 11.07
N ILE A 129 19.70 -5.56 10.02
CA ILE A 129 19.59 -4.49 9.03
C ILE A 129 19.37 -5.12 7.67
N PHE A 130 18.20 -4.86 7.08
CA PHE A 130 17.84 -5.26 5.73
C PHE A 130 17.88 -4.03 4.83
N ASP A 131 18.58 -4.17 3.70
CA ASP A 131 18.80 -3.09 2.74
C ASP A 131 18.12 -3.47 1.41
N GLN A 132 17.26 -2.56 0.93
CA GLN A 132 16.59 -2.66 -0.36
C GLN A 132 17.28 -1.83 -1.45
N SER A 133 18.59 -1.57 -1.32
CA SER A 133 19.43 -0.83 -2.27
C SER A 133 19.30 -1.26 -3.74
N ALA A 134 18.69 -2.42 -4.02
CA ALA A 134 18.00 -2.68 -5.30
C ALA A 134 16.51 -3.01 -5.07
N LEU A 135 15.61 -2.14 -5.54
CA LEU A 135 14.13 -2.23 -5.51
C LEU A 135 13.51 -3.48 -6.19
N LYS A 136 14.28 -4.55 -6.41
CA LYS A 136 13.87 -5.79 -7.10
C LYS A 136 14.38 -7.08 -6.46
N ASN A 137 15.06 -7.02 -5.31
CA ASN A 137 15.56 -8.22 -4.67
C ASN A 137 14.42 -8.97 -3.97
N ASN A 138 14.11 -10.16 -4.48
CA ASN A 138 13.35 -11.18 -3.76
C ASN A 138 14.20 -12.46 -3.78
N PRO A 139 14.85 -12.83 -2.67
CA PRO A 139 14.63 -12.30 -1.31
C PRO A 139 15.40 -11.01 -1.00
N ILE A 140 15.01 -10.30 0.08
CA ILE A 140 15.70 -9.09 0.57
C ILE A 140 16.92 -9.50 1.43
N PRO A 141 18.15 -9.13 1.05
CA PRO A 141 19.35 -9.42 1.83
C PRO A 141 19.51 -8.47 3.02
N GLY A 142 20.29 -8.90 4.00
CA GLY A 142 20.61 -8.11 5.18
C GLY A 142 21.75 -8.69 6.01
N HIS A 143 22.00 -8.06 7.14
CA HIS A 143 23.06 -8.41 8.07
C HIS A 143 22.50 -8.49 9.50
N PHE A 144 22.90 -9.54 10.21
CA PHE A 144 22.64 -9.73 11.63
C PHE A 144 23.92 -9.49 12.42
N TYR A 145 23.84 -8.62 13.43
CA TYR A 145 24.95 -8.25 14.30
C TYR A 145 24.67 -8.74 15.72
N LEU A 146 25.59 -9.51 16.29
CA LEU A 146 25.59 -9.94 17.69
C LEU A 146 26.92 -9.56 18.32
N GLY A 147 26.98 -8.39 18.94
CA GLY A 147 28.24 -7.76 19.33
C GLY A 147 29.14 -7.56 18.12
N LYS A 148 30.33 -8.17 18.12
CA LYS A 148 31.28 -8.10 16.99
C LYS A 148 31.05 -9.13 15.89
N LYS A 149 30.14 -10.10 16.09
CA LYS A 149 29.88 -11.15 15.11
C LYS A 149 28.85 -10.65 14.10
N VAL A 150 29.16 -10.84 12.82
CA VAL A 150 28.27 -10.52 11.71
C VAL A 150 27.87 -11.82 11.01
N GLN A 151 26.59 -11.98 10.73
CA GLN A 151 26.05 -13.09 9.95
C GLN A 151 25.16 -12.54 8.83
N ALA A 152 25.09 -13.25 7.70
CA ALA A 152 24.12 -12.92 6.68
C ALA A 152 22.70 -13.12 7.22
N ALA A 153 21.80 -12.21 6.88
CA ALA A 153 20.38 -12.33 7.13
C ALA A 153 19.62 -12.20 5.80
N THR A 154 18.44 -12.80 5.70
CA THR A 154 17.62 -12.72 4.50
C THR A 154 16.15 -12.76 4.89
N LEU A 155 15.32 -11.89 4.29
CA LEU A 155 13.86 -11.97 4.37
C LEU A 155 13.31 -12.52 3.06
N PHE A 156 12.52 -13.58 3.13
CA PHE A 156 11.91 -14.24 1.97
C PHE A 156 10.65 -13.49 1.48
N THR A 157 10.84 -12.20 1.17
CA THR A 157 9.82 -11.32 0.59
C THR A 157 10.50 -10.34 -0.37
N GLY A 158 9.77 -9.85 -1.36
CA GLY A 158 10.19 -8.69 -2.18
C GLY A 158 9.71 -7.35 -1.64
N ASN A 159 8.92 -7.35 -0.56
CA ASN A 159 8.34 -6.14 0.04
C ASN A 159 8.39 -6.23 1.57
N ALA A 160 9.21 -5.38 2.18
CA ALA A 160 9.36 -5.27 3.64
C ALA A 160 8.43 -4.21 4.27
N MET A 161 7.57 -3.53 3.50
CA MET A 161 6.65 -2.53 4.06
C MET A 161 5.69 -3.16 5.06
N ILE A 162 5.51 -2.52 6.22
CA ILE A 162 4.65 -3.02 7.30
C ILE A 162 3.27 -2.36 7.26
N TYR A 163 3.22 -1.05 7.13
CA TYR A 163 1.98 -0.28 7.04
C TYR A 163 1.52 -0.25 5.58
N ARG A 164 0.40 -0.92 5.27
CA ARG A 164 -0.09 -1.08 3.89
C ARG A 164 -1.54 -0.65 3.79
N LEU A 165 -1.81 0.30 2.90
CA LEU A 165 -3.15 0.74 2.55
C LEU A 165 -3.72 -0.16 1.45
N ASN A 166 -3.94 -1.44 1.75
CA ASN A 166 -4.44 -2.40 0.78
C ASN A 166 -5.85 -2.02 0.33
N ASN A 167 -6.11 -2.21 -0.95
CA ASN A 167 -7.47 -2.11 -1.49
C ASN A 167 -7.75 -3.35 -2.32
N TYR A 168 -8.59 -4.23 -1.79
CA TYR A 168 -8.93 -5.48 -2.44
C TYR A 168 -10.14 -5.28 -3.34
N LEU A 169 -9.93 -5.43 -4.64
CA LEU A 169 -11.00 -5.57 -5.61
C LEU A 169 -11.44 -7.03 -5.65
N TYR A 170 -12.67 -7.27 -5.24
CA TYR A 170 -13.38 -8.53 -5.44
C TYR A 170 -14.09 -8.42 -6.78
N LEU A 171 -13.72 -9.29 -7.71
CA LEU A 171 -14.17 -9.33 -9.09
C LEU A 171 -14.98 -10.62 -9.32
N PRO A 172 -15.82 -10.68 -10.36
CA PRO A 172 -16.50 -11.90 -10.75
C PRO A 172 -15.57 -13.12 -10.85
N ASN A 173 -16.14 -14.31 -10.67
CA ASN A 173 -15.43 -15.59 -10.63
C ASN A 173 -14.46 -15.72 -9.44
N ASN A 174 -14.79 -15.14 -8.28
CA ASN A 174 -13.99 -15.19 -7.06
C ASN A 174 -12.57 -14.64 -7.22
N LYS A 175 -12.34 -13.78 -8.21
CA LYS A 175 -11.04 -13.16 -8.40
C LYS A 175 -10.88 -12.04 -7.37
N LYS A 176 -9.74 -12.05 -6.70
CA LYS A 176 -9.35 -11.03 -5.73
C LYS A 176 -8.00 -10.47 -6.16
N ILE A 177 -7.93 -9.16 -6.33
CA ILE A 177 -6.66 -8.47 -6.60
C ILE A 177 -6.49 -7.35 -5.59
N ASN A 178 -5.25 -7.07 -5.20
CA ASN A 178 -4.93 -5.92 -4.36
C ASN A 178 -4.41 -4.80 -5.26
N THR A 179 -5.09 -3.65 -5.30
CA THR A 179 -4.62 -2.54 -6.13
C THR A 179 -3.32 -1.94 -5.64
N TYR A 180 -2.97 -2.15 -4.36
CA TYR A 180 -1.68 -1.73 -3.80
C TYR A 180 -0.47 -2.32 -4.55
N ASP A 181 -0.65 -3.48 -5.19
CA ASP A 181 0.43 -4.18 -5.90
C ASP A 181 0.79 -3.51 -7.24
N PHE A 182 -0.10 -2.69 -7.81
CA PHE A 182 0.08 -2.13 -9.15
C PHE A 182 -0.40 -0.68 -9.34
N ILE A 183 -1.08 -0.08 -8.36
CA ILE A 183 -1.44 1.35 -8.29
C ILE A 183 -0.54 2.02 -7.26
N ASN A 184 -0.47 3.35 -7.30
CA ASN A 184 0.17 4.17 -6.27
C ASN A 184 -0.23 3.70 -4.84
N LYS A 185 0.79 3.53 -3.99
CA LYS A 185 0.69 3.04 -2.59
C LYS A 185 0.03 4.05 -1.63
N ALA A 186 -0.27 5.27 -2.08
CA ALA A 186 -0.94 6.31 -1.31
C ALA A 186 -2.42 6.01 -1.00
N GLY A 187 -3.00 4.98 -1.61
CA GLY A 187 -4.36 4.54 -1.29
C GLY A 187 -5.41 5.48 -1.86
N GLY A 188 -6.41 5.84 -1.05
CA GLY A 188 -7.43 6.84 -1.42
C GLY A 188 -8.52 6.38 -2.39
N ASN A 189 -8.47 5.14 -2.89
CA ASN A 189 -9.36 4.67 -3.93
C ASN A 189 -10.80 4.44 -3.45
N GLU A 190 -11.79 4.79 -4.28
CA GLU A 190 -13.21 4.52 -4.07
C GLU A 190 -13.83 3.94 -5.34
N LEU A 191 -14.59 2.86 -5.20
CA LEU A 191 -15.30 2.26 -6.34
C LEU A 191 -16.48 3.14 -6.75
N ILE A 192 -16.44 3.66 -7.97
CA ILE A 192 -17.53 4.46 -8.54
C ILE A 192 -18.46 3.57 -9.35
N SER A 193 -17.90 2.78 -10.28
CA SER A 193 -18.67 1.90 -11.14
C SER A 193 -17.79 0.84 -11.80
N TYR A 194 -18.43 -0.09 -12.48
CA TYR A 194 -17.78 -1.06 -13.35
C TYR A 194 -18.66 -1.33 -14.57
N ALA A 195 -18.03 -1.72 -15.67
CA ALA A 195 -18.72 -2.06 -16.91
C ALA A 195 -18.11 -3.30 -17.54
N SER A 196 -18.95 -4.18 -18.09
CA SER A 196 -18.54 -5.33 -18.90
C SER A 196 -18.95 -5.08 -20.35
N GLY A 197 -18.04 -5.33 -21.29
CA GLY A 197 -18.32 -5.14 -22.71
C GLY A 197 -17.51 -6.06 -23.60
N GLU A 198 -17.75 -5.96 -24.91
CA GLU A 198 -17.11 -6.83 -25.92
C GLU A 198 -15.58 -6.70 -25.97
N ASN A 199 -15.05 -5.54 -25.60
CA ASN A 199 -13.60 -5.28 -25.59
C ASN A 199 -12.94 -5.62 -24.24
N GLY A 200 -13.70 -6.09 -23.25
CA GLY A 200 -13.25 -6.41 -21.90
C GLY A 200 -14.04 -5.69 -20.81
N ASN A 201 -13.57 -5.83 -19.58
CA ASN A 201 -14.20 -5.23 -18.40
C ASN A 201 -13.41 -4.00 -17.92
N ARG A 202 -14.12 -3.08 -17.26
CA ARG A 202 -13.57 -1.84 -16.73
C ARG A 202 -14.04 -1.63 -15.30
N VAL A 203 -13.16 -1.09 -14.45
CA VAL A 203 -13.49 -0.60 -13.12
C VAL A 203 -13.08 0.86 -13.04
N LEU A 204 -14.02 1.72 -12.69
CA LEU A 204 -13.80 3.15 -12.48
C LEU A 204 -13.66 3.40 -10.98
N LEU A 205 -12.49 3.94 -10.60
CA LEU A 205 -12.21 4.40 -9.25
C LEU A 205 -12.13 5.92 -9.24
N TYR A 206 -12.65 6.54 -8.19
CA TYR A 206 -12.25 7.88 -7.77
C TYR A 206 -11.10 7.73 -6.77
N PHE A 207 -10.18 8.69 -6.72
CA PHE A 207 -9.17 8.69 -5.66
C PHE A 207 -8.95 10.09 -5.11
N GLU A 208 -8.59 10.12 -3.84
CA GLU A 208 -8.11 11.28 -3.11
C GLU A 208 -6.97 10.83 -2.20
N GLN A 209 -5.79 11.40 -2.41
CA GLN A 209 -4.57 10.95 -1.74
C GLN A 209 -3.62 12.13 -1.49
N THR A 210 -2.65 11.97 -0.59
CA THR A 210 -1.61 13.00 -0.45
C THR A 210 -0.76 13.14 -1.72
N SER A 211 -0.40 14.37 -2.07
CA SER A 211 0.56 14.68 -3.15
C SER A 211 1.97 14.26 -2.80
N ASN A 212 2.31 14.32 -1.52
CA ASN A 212 3.64 14.00 -1.03
C ASN A 212 3.51 13.38 0.35
N PHE A 213 4.14 12.23 0.58
CA PHE A 213 4.18 11.64 1.92
C PHE A 213 5.11 12.41 2.87
N ASN A 214 5.98 13.28 2.35
CA ASN A 214 6.66 14.29 3.17
C ASN A 214 5.73 15.51 3.33
N ALA A 215 4.99 15.57 4.44
CA ALA A 215 4.05 16.65 4.71
C ALA A 215 4.74 18.01 4.94
N CYS A 216 6.03 18.04 5.24
CA CYS A 216 6.82 19.27 5.34
C CYS A 216 7.46 19.71 4.00
N GLY A 217 7.35 18.89 2.95
CA GLY A 217 7.90 19.18 1.62
C GLY A 217 6.95 19.99 0.74
N GLN A 218 7.39 20.27 -0.49
CA GLN A 218 6.50 20.82 -1.53
C GLN A 218 5.27 19.92 -1.66
N CYS A 219 4.09 20.56 -1.74
CA CYS A 219 2.78 19.91 -1.78
C CYS A 219 2.39 19.10 -0.53
N GLY A 220 3.19 19.11 0.55
CA GLY A 220 2.92 18.34 1.75
C GLY A 220 1.72 18.81 2.58
N ALA A 221 1.38 20.10 2.50
CA ALA A 221 0.19 20.70 3.11
C ALA A 221 -0.94 20.98 2.10
N SER A 222 -0.83 20.45 0.88
CA SER A 222 -1.89 20.62 -0.13
C SER A 222 -3.09 19.72 0.17
N GLU A 223 -4.23 20.02 -0.46
CA GLU A 223 -5.45 19.18 -0.46
C GLU A 223 -5.25 17.84 -1.20
N GLY A 224 -4.04 17.58 -1.69
CA GLY A 224 -3.63 16.31 -2.28
C GLY A 224 -3.85 16.22 -3.77
N GLU A 225 -3.84 14.98 -4.25
CA GLU A 225 -4.13 14.59 -5.62
C GLU A 225 -5.51 13.96 -5.65
N LYS A 226 -6.38 14.48 -6.53
CA LYS A 226 -7.73 13.94 -6.75
C LYS A 226 -7.91 13.59 -8.20
N GLY A 227 -8.64 12.52 -8.46
CA GLY A 227 -8.80 12.07 -9.85
C GLY A 227 -9.61 10.82 -10.01
N TYR A 228 -9.51 10.27 -11.22
CA TYR A 228 -10.14 9.00 -11.59
C TYR A 228 -9.09 8.03 -12.09
N ARG A 229 -9.28 6.75 -11.80
CA ARG A 229 -8.52 5.65 -12.38
C ARG A 229 -9.45 4.72 -13.11
N VAL A 230 -9.08 4.33 -14.33
CA VAL A 230 -9.78 3.30 -15.10
C VAL A 230 -8.88 2.08 -15.14
N LEU A 231 -9.33 1.00 -14.49
CA LEU A 231 -8.63 -0.27 -14.53
C LEU A 231 -9.25 -1.12 -15.64
N TYR A 232 -8.40 -1.67 -16.49
CA TYR A 232 -8.82 -2.46 -17.64
C TYR A 232 -8.54 -3.94 -17.42
N PHE A 233 -9.50 -4.75 -17.82
CA PHE A 233 -9.47 -6.20 -17.68
C PHE A 233 -9.84 -6.89 -18.99
N THR A 234 -9.34 -8.11 -19.16
CA THR A 234 -9.89 -9.07 -20.13
C THR A 234 -11.35 -9.41 -19.80
N LYS A 235 -12.07 -10.06 -20.73
CA LYS A 235 -13.45 -10.55 -20.50
C LYS A 235 -13.55 -11.46 -19.27
N ASP A 236 -12.50 -12.21 -19.01
CA ASP A 236 -12.42 -13.11 -17.85
C ASP A 236 -11.92 -12.42 -16.58
N TRP A 237 -11.87 -11.08 -16.53
CA TRP A 237 -11.41 -10.32 -15.36
C TRP A 237 -9.93 -10.49 -14.99
N ASN A 238 -9.08 -10.88 -15.95
CA ASN A 238 -7.62 -10.75 -15.78
C ASN A 238 -7.18 -9.30 -16.00
N TYR A 239 -6.40 -8.77 -15.06
CA TYR A 239 -5.87 -7.40 -15.11
C TYR A 239 -4.98 -7.19 -16.34
N LYS A 240 -5.09 -6.02 -16.98
CA LYS A 240 -4.25 -5.60 -18.10
C LYS A 240 -3.35 -4.43 -17.73
N ASN A 241 -3.98 -3.31 -17.40
CA ASN A 241 -3.33 -2.04 -17.09
C ASN A 241 -4.35 -1.10 -16.42
N TYR A 242 -3.91 0.11 -16.09
CA TYR A 242 -4.79 1.20 -15.69
C TYR A 242 -4.34 2.52 -16.31
N GLU A 243 -5.27 3.46 -16.37
CA GLU A 243 -5.00 4.87 -16.67
C GLU A 243 -5.43 5.73 -15.48
N GLU A 244 -4.74 6.85 -15.28
CA GLU A 244 -4.99 7.83 -14.23
C GLU A 244 -5.27 9.20 -14.82
N PHE A 245 -6.25 9.89 -14.27
CA PHE A 245 -6.75 11.18 -14.75
C PHE A 245 -6.91 12.14 -13.56
N LEU A 246 -5.99 13.10 -13.44
CA LEU A 246 -6.00 14.09 -12.37
C LEU A 246 -7.05 15.18 -12.65
N ILE A 247 -7.84 15.51 -11.62
CA ILE A 247 -8.77 16.64 -11.61
C ILE A 247 -8.37 17.71 -10.59
N GLU A 248 -7.43 17.39 -9.71
CA GLU A 248 -6.80 18.31 -8.77
C GLU A 248 -5.41 17.76 -8.51
N SER A 249 -4.39 18.61 -8.63
CA SER A 249 -3.00 18.18 -8.48
C SER A 249 -2.13 19.34 -8.06
N CYS A 250 -1.42 19.17 -6.94
CA CYS A 250 -0.43 20.16 -6.54
C CYS A 250 0.80 20.13 -7.44
N TRP A 251 1.21 18.92 -7.87
CA TRP A 251 2.37 18.75 -8.73
C TRP A 251 2.15 19.27 -10.15
N GLU A 252 0.96 19.06 -10.72
CA GLU A 252 0.64 19.54 -12.07
C GLU A 252 0.06 20.97 -12.09
N ASN A 253 -0.04 21.61 -10.93
CA ASN A 253 -0.69 22.90 -10.73
C ASN A 253 -2.13 22.93 -11.31
N ILE A 254 -2.90 21.87 -11.05
CA ILE A 254 -4.31 21.77 -11.45
C ILE A 254 -5.18 22.25 -10.30
N TYR A 255 -5.67 23.48 -10.44
CA TYR A 255 -6.57 24.14 -9.50
C TYR A 255 -7.75 24.77 -10.26
N ASP A 256 -8.79 25.20 -9.52
CA ASP A 256 -9.95 25.94 -10.06
C ASP A 256 -10.71 25.23 -11.19
N VAL A 257 -10.86 23.91 -11.07
CA VAL A 257 -11.52 23.08 -12.09
C VAL A 257 -13.03 23.30 -12.10
N THR A 258 -13.56 23.64 -13.28
CA THR A 258 -15.01 23.79 -13.44
C THR A 258 -15.66 22.43 -13.64
N LYS A 259 -16.55 22.05 -12.71
CA LYS A 259 -17.27 20.77 -12.72
C LYS A 259 -18.71 20.94 -13.22
N THR A 260 -19.09 20.13 -14.20
CA THR A 260 -20.48 20.04 -14.69
C THR A 260 -20.97 18.60 -14.63
N LYS A 261 -22.13 18.35 -14.03
CA LYS A 261 -22.75 17.01 -13.96
C LYS A 261 -23.97 16.93 -14.87
N SER A 262 -24.02 15.93 -15.75
CA SER A 262 -25.24 15.58 -16.48
C SER A 262 -26.01 14.50 -15.72
N LYS A 263 -27.23 14.81 -15.29
CA LYS A 263 -28.11 13.83 -14.61
C LYS A 263 -28.57 12.72 -15.56
N GLU A 264 -28.84 13.05 -16.83
CA GLU A 264 -29.40 12.12 -17.81
C GLU A 264 -28.38 11.10 -18.33
N LYS A 265 -27.12 11.53 -18.54
CA LYS A 265 -26.07 10.67 -19.11
C LYS A 265 -25.19 10.00 -18.06
N GLN A 266 -25.38 10.31 -16.77
CA GLN A 266 -24.45 9.91 -15.69
C GLN A 266 -23.00 10.30 -16.00
N THR A 267 -22.80 11.43 -16.68
CA THR A 267 -21.48 11.95 -17.01
C THR A 267 -21.09 13.13 -16.12
N ILE A 268 -19.80 13.22 -15.80
CA ILE A 268 -19.20 14.36 -15.12
C ILE A 268 -18.12 14.93 -16.02
N THR A 269 -18.19 16.22 -16.31
CA THR A 269 -17.20 16.92 -17.11
C THR A 269 -16.44 17.90 -16.23
N TYR A 270 -15.11 17.87 -16.35
CA TYR A 270 -14.17 18.75 -15.68
C TYR A 270 -13.41 19.55 -16.74
N LYS A 271 -13.51 20.88 -16.70
CA LYS A 271 -12.69 21.76 -17.54
C LYS A 271 -11.49 22.22 -16.73
N ILE A 272 -10.30 21.84 -17.20
CA ILE A 272 -9.02 22.15 -16.58
C ILE A 272 -8.36 23.25 -17.39
N GLY A 273 -8.01 24.34 -16.71
CA GLY A 273 -7.28 25.46 -17.30
C GLY A 273 -5.88 25.07 -17.74
N LYS A 274 -5.20 25.97 -18.45
CA LYS A 274 -3.78 25.80 -18.76
C LYS A 274 -2.96 25.99 -17.47
N SER A 275 -2.09 25.04 -17.17
CA SER A 275 -1.05 25.19 -16.13
C SER A 275 0.34 25.34 -16.78
N GLU A 276 1.38 25.51 -15.96
CA GLU A 276 2.76 25.56 -16.45
C GLU A 276 3.19 24.24 -17.13
N GLY A 277 2.63 23.11 -16.67
CA GLY A 277 3.00 21.77 -17.15
C GLY A 277 1.99 21.13 -18.10
N THR A 278 0.72 21.56 -18.11
CA THR A 278 -0.33 20.95 -18.95
C THR A 278 -1.17 21.97 -19.72
N PRO A 279 -1.46 21.72 -21.02
CA PRO A 279 -2.39 22.56 -21.76
C PRO A 279 -3.80 22.42 -21.18
N ALA A 280 -4.62 23.44 -21.41
CA ALA A 280 -6.04 23.37 -21.09
C ALA A 280 -6.66 22.13 -21.76
N HIS A 281 -7.51 21.43 -21.01
CA HIS A 281 -8.14 20.21 -21.48
C HIS A 281 -9.44 19.94 -20.71
N THR A 282 -10.24 19.03 -21.23
CA THR A 282 -11.48 18.58 -20.63
C THR A 282 -11.38 17.10 -20.30
N ILE A 283 -11.78 16.73 -19.08
CA ILE A 283 -11.95 15.35 -18.66
C ILE A 283 -13.44 15.05 -18.59
N THR A 284 -13.90 14.05 -19.33
CA THR A 284 -15.28 13.56 -19.26
C THR A 284 -15.29 12.16 -18.68
N VAL A 285 -15.90 12.02 -17.51
CA VAL A 285 -16.11 10.76 -16.79
C VAL A 285 -17.49 10.25 -17.15
N ASP A 286 -17.56 9.06 -17.74
CA ASP A 286 -18.79 8.32 -17.98
C ASP A 286 -18.91 7.21 -16.93
N ILE A 287 -19.76 7.45 -15.94
CA ILE A 287 -19.95 6.54 -14.82
C ILE A 287 -20.60 5.24 -15.31
N LYS A 288 -21.54 5.30 -16.24
CA LYS A 288 -22.26 4.13 -16.74
C LYS A 288 -21.32 3.16 -17.47
N ASN A 289 -20.42 3.71 -18.29
CA ASN A 289 -19.47 2.91 -19.07
C ASN A 289 -18.12 2.69 -18.37
N ALA A 290 -17.97 3.16 -17.13
CA ALA A 290 -16.75 3.09 -16.34
C ALA A 290 -15.52 3.57 -17.14
N SER A 291 -15.63 4.74 -17.78
CA SER A 291 -14.60 5.27 -18.67
C SER A 291 -14.35 6.75 -18.45
N VAL A 292 -13.15 7.18 -18.79
CA VAL A 292 -12.76 8.59 -18.75
C VAL A 292 -12.11 8.95 -20.07
N VAL A 293 -12.48 10.10 -20.63
CA VAL A 293 -11.91 10.63 -21.87
C VAL A 293 -11.30 11.99 -21.58
N LYS A 294 -10.04 12.17 -21.97
CA LYS A 294 -9.34 13.46 -21.96
C LYS A 294 -9.34 14.04 -23.39
N SER A 295 -9.88 15.24 -23.56
CA SER A 295 -9.89 15.98 -24.83
C SER A 295 -9.21 17.35 -24.67
N LYS A 296 -8.60 17.87 -25.73
CA LYS A 296 -8.06 19.23 -25.76
C LYS A 296 -9.18 20.26 -25.78
#